data_AF-A0A3D3JRC3-F1
#
_entry.id   AF-A0A3D3JRC3-F1
#
_cell.length_a   1.000
_cell.length_b   1.000
_cell.length_c   1.000
_cell.angle_alpha   90.00
_cell.angle_beta   90.00
_cell.angle_gamma   90.00
#
_symmetry.space_group_name_H-M   'P 1'
#
loop_
_entity.id
_entity.type
_entity.pdbx_description
1 polymer ?
#
loop_
_entity_poly.entity_id
_entity_poly.type
_entity_poly.pdbx_seq_one_letter_code
_entity_poly.pdbx_strand_id
1 'polypeptide(L)'
;NGDILVEIREVVYHEVQKNEYQWNKQLGAPIPGFSRHDCNVIITDSLDRVVTWRGNADLSGIGDREVMLRFIMRNAELYGFKID
;
A
#
# COMPACT_ATOMS: atom_id res chain seq x y z
N ASN A 1 -17.15 11.74 7.40
CA ASN A 1 -16.27 11.54 6.23
C ASN A 1 -15.23 10.50 6.60
N GLY A 2 -15.17 9.40 5.86
CA GLY A 2 -14.12 8.40 6.02
C GLY A 2 -12.78 8.92 5.51
N ASP A 3 -11.71 8.22 5.87
CA ASP A 3 -10.38 8.46 5.32
C ASP A 3 -9.73 7.15 4.86
N ILE A 4 -8.93 7.28 3.80
CA ILE A 4 -8.05 6.22 3.29
C ILE A 4 -6.63 6.80 3.20
N LEU A 5 -5.68 6.05 3.73
CA LEU A 5 -4.25 6.23 3.53
C LEU A 5 -3.70 4.95 2.88
N VAL A 6 -2.63 5.09 2.10
CA VAL A 6 -1.99 3.97 1.42
C VAL A 6 -0.49 3.98 1.71
N GLU A 7 0.06 2.82 2.05
CA GLU A 7 1.50 2.60 2.09
C GLU A 7 1.93 1.58 1.04
N ILE A 8 3.16 1.74 0.55
CA ILE A 8 3.84 0.72 -0.23
C ILE A 8 4.97 0.16 0.63
N ARG A 9 4.98 -1.17 0.78
CA ARG A 9 5.88 -1.87 1.68
C ARG A 9 6.67 -2.94 0.94
N GLU A 10 7.85 -3.22 1.48
CA GLU A 10 8.65 -4.36 1.05
C GLU A 10 7.92 -5.67 1.38
N VAL A 11 8.17 -6.70 0.56
CA VAL A 11 7.76 -8.07 0.87
C VAL A 11 8.90 -8.77 1.61
N VAL A 12 8.62 -9.34 2.78
CA VAL A 12 9.59 -10.13 3.54
C VAL A 12 9.20 -11.60 3.48
N TYR A 13 10.17 -12.45 3.17
CA TYR A 13 10.04 -13.90 3.13
C TYR A 13 10.55 -14.50 4.44
N HIS A 14 9.70 -15.24 5.14
CA HIS A 14 10.11 -16.05 6.31
C HIS A 14 10.22 -17.53 5.94
N GLU A 15 11.23 -18.23 6.45
CA GLU A 15 11.37 -19.66 6.24
C GLU A 15 10.22 -20.39 6.96
N VAL A 16 9.39 -21.12 6.20
CA VAL A 16 8.27 -21.92 6.75
C VAL A 16 8.76 -23.33 7.02
N GLN A 17 8.39 -23.90 8.15
CA GLN A 17 8.65 -25.32 8.40
C GLN A 17 7.87 -26.18 7.39
N LYS A 18 8.55 -27.22 6.86
CA LYS A 18 8.24 -27.98 5.64
C LYS A 18 6.87 -28.67 5.53
N ASN A 19 5.96 -28.51 6.50
CA ASN A 19 4.74 -29.31 6.62
C ASN A 19 3.43 -28.52 6.50
N GLU A 20 3.46 -27.24 6.12
CA GLU A 20 2.24 -26.42 6.00
C GLU A 20 2.18 -25.68 4.66
N TYR A 21 1.05 -25.79 3.95
CA TYR A 21 0.77 -25.00 2.75
C TYR A 21 0.45 -23.56 3.19
N GLN A 22 1.48 -22.77 3.51
CA GLN A 22 1.34 -21.37 3.90
C GLN A 22 2.16 -20.47 2.97
N TRP A 23 1.51 -19.46 2.41
CA TRP A 23 2.21 -18.35 1.75
C TRP A 23 2.93 -17.53 2.81
N ASN A 24 4.25 -17.42 2.70
CA ASN A 24 5.15 -16.88 3.73
C ASN A 24 5.51 -15.39 3.56
N LYS A 25 4.66 -14.64 2.87
CA LYS A 25 4.88 -13.22 2.59
C LYS A 25 4.38 -12.40 3.78
N GLN A 26 5.31 -11.88 4.55
CA GLN A 26 5.02 -10.93 5.62
C GLN A 26 5.18 -9.49 5.13
N LEU A 27 4.39 -8.61 5.73
CA LEU A 27 4.45 -7.17 5.52
C LEU A 27 5.79 -6.62 6.03
N GLY A 28 6.65 -6.16 5.11
CA GLY A 28 7.92 -5.51 5.41
C GLY A 28 7.77 -4.05 5.84
N ALA A 29 8.89 -3.35 5.90
CA ALA A 29 8.92 -1.92 6.21
C ALA A 29 8.29 -1.09 5.07
N PRO A 30 7.73 0.11 5.36
CA PRO A 30 7.39 1.07 4.32
C PRO A 30 8.61 1.45 3.50
N ILE A 31 8.43 1.50 2.18
CA ILE A 31 9.43 2.08 1.29
C ILE A 31 9.51 3.58 1.61
N PRO A 32 10.72 4.15 1.80
CA PRO A 32 10.88 5.58 2.06
C PRO A 32 10.17 6.43 1.01
N GLY A 33 9.39 7.42 1.46
CA GLY A 33 8.58 8.27 0.57
C GLY A 33 7.21 7.70 0.22
N PHE A 34 6.92 6.44 0.54
CA PHE A 34 5.64 5.78 0.30
C PHE A 34 4.96 5.31 1.60
N SER A 35 5.28 5.93 2.72
CA SER A 35 4.66 5.62 4.02
C SER A 35 3.32 6.34 4.22
N ARG A 36 2.55 5.94 5.24
CA ARG A 36 1.27 6.57 5.59
C ARG A 36 1.45 8.01 6.05
N HIS A 37 2.63 8.34 6.55
CA HIS A 37 2.99 9.68 6.98
C HIS A 37 3.32 10.58 5.79
N ASP A 38 3.71 9.97 4.67
CA ASP A 38 3.93 10.66 3.42
C ASP A 38 2.66 10.73 2.58
N CYS A 39 1.73 9.77 2.75
CA CYS A 39 0.49 9.69 2.00
C CYS A 39 -0.42 10.90 2.28
N ASN A 40 -0.89 11.52 1.21
CA ASN A 40 -1.97 12.49 1.27
C ASN A 40 -3.27 11.75 1.59
N VAL A 41 -3.97 12.19 2.63
CA VAL A 41 -5.21 11.57 3.07
C VAL A 41 -6.30 11.71 2.01
N ILE A 42 -6.95 10.60 1.66
CA ILE A 42 -8.07 10.58 0.74
C ILE A 42 -9.35 10.71 1.57
N ILE A 43 -9.99 11.88 1.46
CA ILE A 43 -11.26 12.20 2.12
C ILE A 43 -12.22 12.68 1.03
N THR A 44 -12.99 11.76 0.43
CA THR A 44 -13.91 12.10 -0.65
C THR A 44 -14.97 11.01 -0.83
N ASP A 45 -16.11 11.39 -1.42
CA ASP A 45 -17.16 10.45 -1.84
C ASP A 45 -17.04 10.09 -3.35
N SER A 46 -15.87 10.36 -3.96
CA SER A 46 -15.60 10.06 -5.36
C SER A 46 -15.08 8.64 -5.57
N LEU A 47 -15.43 8.03 -6.70
CA LEU A 47 -14.96 6.68 -7.09
C LEU A 47 -13.50 6.66 -7.57
N ASP A 48 -12.99 7.79 -8.07
CA ASP A 48 -11.68 7.85 -8.71
C ASP A 48 -10.77 8.86 -8.02
N ARG A 49 -9.73 8.36 -7.35
CA ARG A 49 -8.69 9.18 -6.73
C ARG A 49 -7.30 8.62 -6.96
N VAL A 50 -6.41 9.49 -7.43
CA VAL A 50 -4.98 9.21 -7.50
C VAL A 50 -4.39 9.31 -6.09
N VAL A 51 -3.77 8.23 -5.63
CA VAL A 51 -2.98 8.22 -4.40
C VAL A 51 -1.72 9.05 -4.63
N THR A 52 -1.42 9.94 -3.69
CA THR A 52 -0.18 10.72 -3.72
C THR A 52 0.53 10.63 -2.38
N TRP A 53 1.85 10.69 -2.42
CA TRP A 53 2.72 10.84 -1.27
C TRP A 53 3.48 12.16 -1.38
N ARG A 54 3.24 13.07 -0.44
CA ARG A 54 3.73 14.46 -0.46
C ARG A 54 3.44 15.17 -1.79
N GLY A 55 2.27 14.91 -2.37
CA GLY A 55 1.83 15.46 -3.65
C GLY A 55 2.41 14.77 -4.89
N ASN A 56 3.22 13.72 -4.74
CA ASN A 56 3.79 12.96 -5.85
C ASN A 56 3.10 11.59 -6.00
N ALA A 57 2.76 11.20 -7.22
CA ALA A 57 2.19 9.89 -7.56
C ALA A 57 3.19 8.98 -8.30
N ASP A 58 4.42 9.44 -8.50
CA ASP A 58 5.44 8.71 -9.26
C ASP A 58 5.89 7.44 -8.53
N LEU A 59 5.68 6.30 -9.18
CA LEU A 59 6.06 4.98 -8.70
C LEU A 59 7.45 4.55 -9.20
N SER A 60 8.12 5.35 -10.04
CA SER A 60 9.44 5.03 -10.62
C SER A 60 10.50 4.69 -9.57
N GLY A 61 10.40 5.27 -8.37
CA GLY A 61 11.29 5.00 -7.24
C GLY A 61 11.18 3.58 -6.65
N ILE A 62 10.16 2.81 -7.02
CA ILE A 62 9.98 1.41 -6.60
C ILE A 62 10.81 0.49 -7.50
N GLY A 63 10.95 0.80 -8.79
CA GLY A 63 11.58 -0.06 -9.79
C GLY A 63 10.93 -1.44 -9.90
N ASP A 64 11.72 -2.46 -10.23
CA ASP A 64 11.24 -3.85 -10.42
C ASP A 64 11.05 -4.62 -9.10
N ARG A 65 10.87 -3.91 -7.98
CA ARG A 65 10.72 -4.55 -6.67
C ARG A 65 9.33 -5.14 -6.51
N GLU A 66 9.28 -6.34 -5.95
CA GLU A 66 8.04 -6.88 -5.45
C GLU A 66 7.60 -6.10 -4.20
N VAL A 67 6.35 -5.62 -4.22
CA VAL A 67 5.81 -4.75 -3.17
C VAL A 67 4.45 -5.22 -2.69
N MET A 68 4.10 -4.79 -1.48
CA MET A 68 2.78 -4.96 -0.90
C MET A 68 2.12 -3.60 -0.69
N LEU A 69 0.92 -3.42 -1.26
CA LEU A 69 0.06 -2.26 -0.97
C LEU A 69 -0.67 -2.49 0.35
N ARG A 70 -0.62 -1.50 1.25
CA ARG A 70 -1.38 -1.51 2.50
C ARG A 70 -2.34 -0.32 2.54
N PHE A 71 -3.63 -0.61 2.48
CA PHE A 71 -4.69 0.36 2.70
C PHE A 71 -4.97 0.48 4.20
N ILE A 72 -4.95 1.70 4.74
CA ILE A 72 -5.36 2.03 6.10
C ILE A 72 -6.64 2.87 5.98
N MET A 73 -7.75 2.35 6.47
CA MET A 73 -9.08 2.91 6.24
C MET A 73 -9.80 3.16 7.55
N ARG A 74 -10.52 4.29 7.65
CA ARG A 74 -11.44 4.58 8.76
C ARG A 74 -12.77 5.04 8.19
N ASN A 75 -13.85 4.32 8.52
CA ASN A 75 -15.20 4.63 8.06
C ASN A 75 -15.28 4.86 6.54
N ALA A 76 -14.59 4.00 5.78
CA ALA A 76 -14.44 4.08 4.33
C ALA A 76 -14.58 2.67 3.73
N GLU A 77 -15.02 2.63 2.48
CA GLU A 77 -15.18 1.41 1.69
C GLU A 77 -14.29 1.49 0.45
N LEU A 78 -13.60 0.40 0.12
CA LEU A 78 -12.75 0.29 -1.07
C LEU A 78 -13.38 -0.72 -2.03
N TYR A 79 -13.85 -0.25 -3.19
CA TYR A 79 -14.43 -1.12 -4.22
C TYR A 79 -13.37 -1.74 -5.13
N GLY A 80 -12.35 -0.97 -5.50
CA GLY A 80 -11.29 -1.43 -6.38
C GLY A 80 -10.11 -0.46 -6.42
N PHE A 81 -9.01 -0.91 -7.02
CA PHE A 81 -7.83 -0.10 -7.27
C PHE A 81 -7.23 -0.47 -8.63
N LYS A 82 -6.44 0.44 -9.18
CA LYS A 82 -5.71 0.26 -10.44
C LYS A 82 -4.29 0.76 -10.26
N ILE A 83 -3.36 0.15 -10.98
CA ILE A 83 -1.98 0.62 -11.16
C ILE A 83 -1.81 0.85 -12.66
N ASP A 84 -1.28 2.03 -13.01
CA ASP A 84 -0.99 2.43 -14.40
C ASP A 84 0.49 2.23 -14.74
#